data_AF-A0A519K797-F1
#
_entry.id   AF-A0A519K797-F1
#
_cell.length_a   1.000
_cell.length_b   1.000
_cell.length_c   1.000
_cell.angle_alpha   90.00
_cell.angle_beta   90.00
_cell.angle_gamma   90.00
#
_symmetry.space_group_name_H-M   'P 1'
#
loop_
_entity.id
_entity.type
_entity.pdbx_description
1 polymer ?
#
loop_
_entity_poly.entity_id
_entity_poly.type
_entity_poly.pdbx_seq_one_letter_code
_entity_poly.pdbx_strand_id
1 'polypeptide(L)' 'MTPPAGPATLPPLFADWFASRGWSPRRHQLEMVAAAEAGSHALLVAPTGGGKTLAGFLPSL' A
#
# COMPACT_ATOMS: atom_id res chain seq x y z
N MET A 1 -9.60 -14.54 -8.51
CA MET A 1 -10.27 -13.46 -7.74
C MET A 1 -9.66 -13.53 -6.34
N THR A 2 -8.61 -12.76 -6.06
CA THR A 2 -7.97 -12.74 -4.73
C THR A 2 -8.96 -12.14 -3.74
N PRO A 3 -9.19 -12.75 -2.55
CA PRO A 3 -10.15 -12.22 -1.60
C PRO A 3 -9.68 -10.84 -1.09
N PRO A 4 -10.59 -9.95 -0.67
CA PRO A 4 -10.18 -8.70 -0.06
C PRO A 4 -9.45 -9.03 1.25
N ALA A 5 -8.14 -8.79 1.28
CA ALA A 5 -7.40 -8.77 2.52
C ALA A 5 -8.03 -7.70 3.43
N GLY A 6 -8.10 -7.98 4.75
CA GLY A 6 -8.59 -7.02 5.73
C GLY A 6 -7.84 -5.69 5.67
N PRO A 7 -8.31 -4.62 6.32
CA PRO A 7 -7.66 -3.31 6.23
C PRO A 7 -6.22 -3.41 6.76
N ALA A 8 -5.26 -3.55 5.85
CA ALA A 8 -3.85 -3.53 6.20
C ALA A 8 -3.53 -2.13 6.71
N THR A 9 -2.84 -2.08 7.84
CA THR A 9 -2.35 -0.84 8.42
C THR A 9 -0.92 -0.65 7.94
N LEU A 10 -0.53 0.59 7.64
CA LEU A 10 0.87 0.84 7.32
C LEU A 10 1.76 0.53 8.53
N PRO A 11 2.99 0.01 8.33
CA PRO A 11 3.99 0.00 9.37
C PRO A 11 4.18 1.41 9.96
N PRO A 12 4.43 1.54 11.29
CA PRO A 12 4.41 2.84 11.99
C PRO A 12 5.28 3.91 11.32
N LEU A 13 6.47 3.53 10.84
CA LEU A 13 7.38 4.44 10.13
C LEU A 13 6.72 5.14 8.94
N PHE A 14 5.96 4.39 8.13
CA PHE A 14 5.27 4.95 6.98
C PHE A 14 4.02 5.70 7.41
N ALA A 15 3.28 5.21 8.40
CA ALA A 15 2.13 5.92 8.94
C ALA A 15 2.51 7.33 9.42
N ASP A 16 3.61 7.45 10.16
CA ASP A 16 4.16 8.72 10.66
C ASP A 16 4.62 9.63 9.52
N TRP A 17 5.30 9.08 8.50
CA TRP A 17 5.72 9.84 7.33
C TRP A 17 4.55 10.34 6.48
N PHE A 18 3.48 9.55 6.33
CA PHE A 18 2.24 10.01 5.70
C PHE A 18 1.63 11.15 6.53
N ALA A 19 1.50 10.96 7.85
CA ALA A 19 0.94 11.95 8.75
C ALA A 19 1.75 13.26 8.77
N SER A 20 3.08 13.20 8.76
CA SER A 20 3.96 14.37 8.75
C SER A 20 3.79 15.24 7.50
N ARG A 21 3.23 14.68 6.43
CA ARG A 21 2.91 15.41 5.18
C ARG A 21 1.44 15.81 5.09
N GLY A 22 0.64 15.50 6.11
CA GLY A 22 -0.81 15.65 6.08
C GLY A 22 -1.48 14.74 5.04
N TRP A 23 -0.83 13.62 4.71
CA TRP A 23 -1.33 12.66 3.72
C TRP A 23 -2.00 11.47 4.39
N SER A 24 -2.91 10.85 3.66
CA SER A 24 -3.46 9.54 4.01
C SER A 24 -3.09 8.52 2.94
N PRO A 25 -2.78 7.26 3.31
CA PRO A 25 -2.51 6.22 2.33
C PRO A 25 -3.74 5.98 1.46
N ARG A 26 -3.49 5.79 0.18
CA ARG A 26 -4.53 5.39 -0.77
C ARG A 26 -4.85 3.91 -0.58
N ARG A 27 -6.10 3.54 -0.86
CA ARG A 27 -6.57 2.15 -0.78
C ARG A 27 -5.61 1.15 -1.46
N HIS A 28 -5.19 1.42 -2.70
CA HIS A 28 -4.31 0.51 -3.45
C HIS A 28 -2.88 0.41 -2.85
N GLN A 29 -2.44 1.38 -2.04
CA GLN A 29 -1.17 1.28 -1.31
C GLN A 29 -1.29 0.27 -0.17
N LEU A 30 -2.40 0.31 0.56
CA LEU A 30 -2.70 -0.65 1.64
C LEU A 30 -2.93 -2.06 1.07
N GLU A 31 -3.62 -2.19 -0.06
CA GLU A 31 -3.84 -3.49 -0.71
C GLU A 31 -2.52 -4.16 -1.14
N MET A 32 -1.51 -3.39 -1.56
CA MET A 32 -0.19 -3.94 -1.87
C MET A 32 0.54 -4.44 -0.63
N VAL A 33 0.45 -3.72 0.49
CA VAL A 33 0.98 -4.17 1.78
C VAL A 33 0.30 -5.48 2.20
N ALA A 34 -1.03 -5.50 2.15
CA ALA A 34 -1.81 -6.68 2.51
C ALA A 34 -1.47 -7.91 1.64
N ALA A 35 -1.29 -7.72 0.33
CA ALA A 35 -0.91 -8.79 -0.57
C ALA A 35 0.48 -9.35 -0.23
N ALA A 36 1.43 -8.49 0.14
CA ALA A 36 2.77 -8.90 0.54
C ALA A 36 2.79 -9.63 1.89
N GLU A 37 2.04 -9.13 2.88
CA GLU A 37 1.84 -9.81 4.18
C GLU A 37 1.24 -11.21 3.99
N ALA A 38 0.35 -11.37 3.01
CA ALA A 38 -0.24 -12.65 2.63
C ALA A 38 0.67 -13.53 1.74
N GLY A 39 1.91 -13.12 1.48
CA GLY A 39 2.84 -13.85 0.59
C GLY A 39 2.35 -13.97 -0.86
N SER A 40 1.46 -13.09 -1.30
CA SER A 40 0.78 -13.16 -2.59
C SER A 40 1.43 -12.23 -3.62
N HIS A 41 1.51 -12.69 -4.87
CA HIS A 41 1.83 -11.81 -6.00
C HIS A 41 0.65 -10.89 -6.33
N ALA A 42 0.93 -9.63 -6.67
CA ALA A 42 -0.07 -8.64 -7.02
C ALA A 42 0.30 -7.86 -8.29
N LEU A 43 -0.71 -7.55 -9.11
CA LEU A 43 -0.59 -6.64 -10.25
C LEU A 43 -1.26 -5.32 -9.90
N LEU A 44 -0.47 -4.26 -9.77
CA LEU A 44 -0.98 -2.94 -9.45
C LEU A 44 -1.31 -2.15 -10.73
N VAL A 45 -2.58 -1.78 -10.89
CA VAL A 45 -3.05 -0.88 -11.93
C VAL A 45 -3.56 0.42 -11.30
N ALA A 46 -2.92 1.54 -11.63
CA ALA A 46 -3.32 2.87 -11.15
C ALA A 46 -2.87 3.95 -12.17
N PRO A 47 -3.60 5.09 -12.26
CA PRO A 47 -3.27 6.16 -13.19
C PRO A 47 -1.90 6.79 -12.87
N THR A 48 -1.31 7.46 -13.86
CA THR A 48 -0.11 8.28 -13.67
C THR A 48 -0.37 9.34 -12.59
N GLY A 49 0.61 9.57 -11.72
CA GLY A 49 0.44 10.45 -10.54
C GLY A 49 -0.42 9.86 -9.41
N GLY A 50 -0.99 8.66 -9.58
CA GLY A 50 -1.85 8.01 -8.59
C GLY A 50 -1.12 7.43 -7.38
N GLY A 51 0.20 7.56 -7.27
CA GLY A 51 0.98 6.99 -6.17
C GLY A 51 1.37 5.52 -6.34
N LYS A 52 1.26 4.96 -7.56
CA LYS A 52 1.54 3.55 -7.87
C LYS A 52 2.98 3.12 -7.56
N THR A 53 3.94 4.02 -7.72
CA THR A 53 5.35 3.73 -7.46
C THR A 53 5.54 3.46 -5.97
N LEU A 54 5.07 4.36 -5.10
CA LEU A 54 5.13 4.15 -3.66
C LEU A 54 4.39 2.87 -3.24
N ALA A 55 3.20 2.61 -3.79
CA ALA A 55 2.45 1.40 -3.52
C ALA A 55 3.24 0.11 -3.82
N GLY A 56 4.01 0.09 -4.91
CA GLY A 56 4.84 -1.07 -5.27
C GLY A 56 6.08 -1.26 -4.39
N PHE A 57 6.56 -0.20 -3.73
CA PHE A 57 7.75 -0.25 -2.88
C PHE A 57 7.44 -0.51 -1.40
N LEU A 58 6.28 -0.06 -0.90
CA LEU A 58 5.88 -0.22 0.50
C LEU A 58 6.04 -1.67 1.04
N PRO A 59 5.74 -2.74 0.26
CA PRO A 59 6.02 -4.12 0.69
C PRO A 59 7.47 -4.49 1.02
N SER A 60 8.45 -3.71 0.53
CA SER A 60 9.88 -4.04 0.59
C SER A 60 10.71 -3.10 1.47
N LEU A 61 10.10 -2.05 1.99
CA LEU A 61 10.74 -1.02 2.82
C LEU A 61 10.32 -1.18 4.28
#